data_AF-A0A2I0DCA3-F1
#
_entry.id   AF-A0A2I0DCA3-F1
#
_cell.length_a   1.000
_cell.length_b   1.000
_cell.length_c   1.000
_cell.angle_alpha   90.00
_cell.angle_beta   90.00
_cell.angle_gamma   90.00
#
_symmetry.space_group_name_H-M   'P 1'
#
loop_
_entity.id
_entity.type
_entity.pdbx_description
1 polymer ?
#
loop_
_entity_poly.entity_id
_entity_poly.type
_entity_poly.pdbx_seq_one_letter_code
_entity_poly.pdbx_strand_id
1 'polypeptide(L)'
;MEKLKKLTFSFLFFIIPITVLNAQAEDCSCKKDFEFLNQKIQQTPSYKVNKVVYELEYTRIKKNILNLNSGYECFLQLNKLMLSLNDRHCNLYGINTGLDEESKKDLAKFETFKTSELFTVYPRPKINLDSLRTTLKQKPITSIEGIYYRKGYMTLGVYKTA
;
A
#
# COMPACT_ATOMS: atom_id res chain seq x y z
N MET A 1 16.91 64.00 -48.75
CA MET A 1 17.33 64.05 -47.33
C MET A 1 16.21 63.47 -46.49
N GLU A 2 16.28 62.18 -46.16
CA GLU A 2 15.40 61.56 -45.16
C GLU A 2 16.29 60.79 -44.19
N LYS A 3 16.28 61.21 -42.92
CA LYS A 3 17.08 60.62 -41.84
C LYS A 3 16.30 59.43 -41.28
N LEU A 4 16.76 58.21 -41.57
CA LEU A 4 16.24 57.00 -40.94
C LEU A 4 16.68 56.99 -39.46
N LYS A 5 15.73 57.13 -38.53
CA LYS A 5 15.95 57.12 -37.08
C LYS A 5 16.44 55.74 -36.62
N LYS A 6 17.60 55.68 -35.97
CA LYS A 6 18.12 54.47 -35.30
C LYS A 6 17.22 54.16 -34.09
N LEU A 7 16.49 53.05 -34.14
CA LEU A 7 15.75 52.51 -33.00
C LEU A 7 16.71 51.65 -32.17
N THR A 8 17.17 52.15 -31.04
CA THR A 8 18.02 51.38 -30.11
C THR A 8 17.14 50.40 -29.32
N PHE A 9 17.29 49.11 -29.58
CA PHE A 9 16.66 48.04 -28.79
C PHE A 9 17.43 47.87 -27.47
N SER A 10 16.87 48.36 -26.37
CA SER A 10 17.41 48.12 -25.02
C SER A 10 16.96 46.72 -24.57
N PHE A 11 17.90 45.78 -24.50
CA PHE A 11 17.65 44.41 -24.06
C PHE A 11 17.69 44.37 -22.52
N LEU A 12 16.52 44.44 -21.89
CA LEU A 12 16.37 44.35 -20.43
C LEU A 12 16.52 42.88 -20.01
N PHE A 13 17.71 42.49 -19.54
CA PHE A 13 17.98 41.18 -18.98
C PHE A 13 17.29 41.05 -17.61
N PHE A 14 16.07 40.52 -17.57
CA PHE A 14 15.46 40.06 -16.32
C PHE A 14 16.15 38.76 -15.89
N ILE A 15 17.07 38.88 -14.92
CA ILE A 15 17.62 37.73 -14.20
C ILE A 15 16.49 37.18 -13.33
N ILE A 16 15.78 36.16 -13.81
CA ILE A 16 14.82 35.42 -13.00
C ILE A 16 15.66 34.55 -12.05
N PRO A 17 15.60 34.74 -10.72
CA PRO A 17 16.22 33.80 -9.81
C PRO A 17 15.48 32.47 -9.95
N ILE A 18 16.17 31.47 -10.49
CA ILE A 18 15.71 30.09 -10.49
C ILE A 18 15.67 29.67 -9.02
N THR A 19 14.50 29.83 -8.39
CA THR A 19 14.23 29.13 -7.14
C THR A 19 14.20 27.66 -7.50
N VAL A 20 15.26 26.96 -7.12
CA VAL A 20 15.23 25.50 -7.01
C VAL A 20 14.13 25.15 -6.03
N LEU A 21 12.92 24.93 -6.57
CA LEU A 21 11.90 24.15 -5.90
C LEU A 21 12.56 22.80 -5.64
N ASN A 22 13.07 22.63 -4.41
CA ASN A 22 13.19 21.31 -3.84
C ASN A 22 11.79 20.72 -3.93
N ALA A 23 11.54 19.90 -4.95
CA ALA A 23 10.51 18.90 -4.89
C ALA A 23 10.88 18.06 -3.66
N GLN A 24 10.35 18.46 -2.50
CA GLN A 24 10.60 17.74 -1.26
C GLN A 24 10.14 16.33 -1.55
N ALA A 25 11.07 15.37 -1.41
CA ALA A 25 10.77 13.96 -1.58
C ALA A 25 9.48 13.68 -0.83
N GLU A 26 8.49 13.12 -1.55
CA GLU A 26 7.17 12.87 -0.98
C GLU A 26 7.36 12.07 0.31
N ASP A 27 6.89 12.64 1.42
CA ASP A 27 7.02 12.00 2.72
C ASP A 27 6.06 10.80 2.76
N CYS A 28 6.62 9.63 2.49
CA CYS A 28 5.97 8.32 2.54
C CYS A 28 5.72 7.88 4.00
N SER A 29 5.05 8.71 4.80
CA SER A 29 4.68 8.37 6.17
C SER A 29 3.33 7.68 6.21
N CYS A 30 3.24 6.60 7.00
CA CYS A 30 1.99 5.85 7.17
C CYS A 30 0.81 6.73 7.62
N LYS A 31 1.10 7.78 8.41
CA LYS A 31 0.12 8.76 8.84
C LYS A 31 -0.52 9.49 7.66
N LYS A 32 0.28 9.91 6.68
CA LYS A 32 -0.23 10.61 5.49
C LYS A 32 -1.11 9.70 4.64
N ASP A 33 -0.70 8.46 4.42
CA ASP A 33 -1.52 7.47 3.71
C ASP A 33 -2.84 7.22 4.43
N PHE A 34 -2.81 7.12 5.77
CA PHE A 34 -4.00 6.93 6.60
C PHE A 34 -4.97 8.13 6.53
N GLU A 35 -4.45 9.35 6.62
CA GLU A 35 -5.25 10.58 6.52
C GLU A 35 -5.83 10.76 5.11
N PHE A 36 -5.04 10.51 4.09
CA PHE A 36 -5.45 10.56 2.69
C PHE A 36 -6.53 9.52 2.37
N LEU A 37 -6.33 8.26 2.78
CA LEU A 37 -7.32 7.20 2.62
C LEU A 37 -8.64 7.60 3.25
N ASN A 38 -8.62 8.09 4.50
CA ASN A 38 -9.82 8.52 5.19
C ASN A 38 -10.57 9.62 4.43
N GLN A 39 -9.86 10.61 3.91
CA GLN A 39 -10.46 11.69 3.12
C GLN A 39 -11.21 11.16 1.88
N LYS A 40 -10.68 10.12 1.23
CA LYS A 40 -11.33 9.48 0.07
C LYS A 40 -12.51 8.62 0.49
N ILE A 41 -12.35 7.82 1.54
CA ILE A 41 -13.40 6.92 2.01
C ILE A 41 -14.62 7.67 2.53
N GLN A 42 -14.45 8.80 3.21
CA GLN A 42 -15.57 9.60 3.71
C GLN A 42 -16.55 10.07 2.61
N GLN A 43 -16.12 10.05 1.34
CA GLN A 43 -16.93 10.44 0.19
C GLN A 43 -17.72 9.26 -0.40
N THR A 44 -17.45 8.02 0.01
CA THR A 44 -18.07 6.83 -0.58
C THR A 44 -19.45 6.52 0.01
N PRO A 45 -20.33 5.84 -0.74
CA PRO A 45 -21.58 5.31 -0.19
C PRO A 45 -21.36 4.29 0.94
N SER A 46 -20.35 3.42 0.83
CA SER A 46 -20.06 2.39 1.83
C SER A 46 -19.68 2.97 3.19
N TYR A 47 -18.98 4.11 3.21
CA TYR A 47 -18.75 4.87 4.43
C TYR A 47 -20.06 5.39 5.03
N LYS A 48 -20.96 5.97 4.24
CA LYS A 48 -22.23 6.50 4.76
C LYS A 48 -23.07 5.40 5.43
N VAL A 49 -23.06 4.19 4.89
CA VAL A 49 -23.78 3.03 5.44
C VAL A 49 -23.13 2.52 6.74
N ASN A 50 -21.79 2.49 6.81
CA ASN A 50 -21.04 1.88 7.93
C ASN A 50 -20.32 2.90 8.82
N LYS A 51 -20.77 4.16 8.80
CA LYS A 51 -20.07 5.31 9.39
C LYS A 51 -19.61 5.08 10.82
N VAL A 52 -20.50 4.59 11.68
CA VAL A 52 -20.21 4.39 13.11
C VAL A 52 -19.09 3.39 13.33
N VAL A 53 -19.15 2.23 12.67
CA VAL A 53 -18.13 1.18 12.81
C VAL A 53 -16.78 1.66 12.26
N TYR A 54 -16.82 2.37 11.12
CA TYR A 54 -15.63 2.94 10.52
C TYR A 54 -14.97 4.02 11.39
N GLU A 55 -15.73 4.97 11.95
CA GLU A 55 -15.18 6.03 12.81
C GLU A 55 -14.57 5.49 14.11
N LEU A 56 -15.16 4.42 14.67
CA LEU A 56 -14.59 3.70 15.82
C LEU A 56 -13.24 3.07 15.46
N GLU A 57 -13.17 2.39 14.31
CA GLU A 57 -11.95 1.73 13.84
C GLU A 57 -10.85 2.74 13.47
N TYR A 58 -11.22 3.84 12.79
CA TYR A 58 -10.34 4.96 12.50
C TYR A 58 -9.73 5.52 13.79
N THR A 59 -10.57 5.79 14.80
CA THR A 59 -10.10 6.31 16.10
C THR A 59 -9.16 5.33 16.80
N ARG A 60 -9.44 4.02 16.72
CA ARG A 60 -8.60 2.96 17.29
C ARG A 60 -7.21 2.94 16.63
N ILE A 61 -7.16 2.97 15.31
CA ILE A 61 -5.91 2.91 14.54
C ILE A 61 -5.08 4.18 14.70
N LYS A 62 -5.73 5.35 14.69
CA LYS A 62 -5.06 6.67 14.80
C LYS A 62 -4.15 6.78 16.02
N LYS A 63 -4.47 6.11 17.13
CA LYS A 63 -3.65 6.11 18.34
C LYS A 63 -2.26 5.48 18.15
N ASN A 64 -2.13 4.54 17.22
CA ASN A 64 -0.92 3.74 17.03
C ASN A 64 -0.17 4.05 15.73
N ILE A 65 -0.81 4.73 14.77
CA ILE A 65 -0.27 4.95 13.43
C ILE A 65 1.00 5.81 13.41
N LEU A 66 1.17 6.71 14.40
CA LEU A 66 2.33 7.59 14.50
C LEU A 66 3.64 6.85 14.77
N ASN A 67 3.56 5.62 15.31
CA ASN A 67 4.72 4.83 15.69
C ASN A 67 5.06 3.76 14.64
N LEU A 68 4.36 3.73 13.50
CA LEU A 68 4.54 2.70 12.47
C LEU A 68 5.54 3.15 11.42
N ASN A 69 6.69 2.48 11.41
CA ASN A 69 7.76 2.71 10.43
C ASN A 69 7.89 1.55 9.41
N SER A 70 7.03 0.53 9.50
CA SER A 70 7.02 -0.60 8.57
C SER A 70 5.91 -0.44 7.54
N GLY A 71 6.25 -0.54 6.25
CA GLY A 71 5.27 -0.53 5.16
C GLY A 71 4.24 -1.65 5.28
N TYR A 72 4.65 -2.84 5.74
CA TYR A 72 3.74 -3.96 6.00
C TYR A 72 2.74 -3.63 7.12
N GLU A 73 3.23 -3.16 8.27
CA GLU A 73 2.35 -2.82 9.40
C GLU A 73 1.40 -1.69 9.04
N CYS A 74 1.88 -0.70 8.28
CA CYS A 74 1.04 0.35 7.76
C CYS A 74 -0.08 -0.22 6.88
N PHE A 75 0.29 -0.99 5.84
CA PHE A 75 -0.67 -1.60 4.92
C PHE A 75 -1.70 -2.48 5.65
N LEU A 76 -1.26 -3.21 6.68
CA LEU A 76 -2.14 -4.01 7.53
C LEU A 76 -3.17 -3.15 8.28
N GLN A 77 -2.75 -2.03 8.90
CA GLN A 77 -3.70 -1.13 9.56
C GLN A 77 -4.66 -0.45 8.57
N LEU A 78 -4.17 -0.02 7.41
CA LEU A 78 -5.03 0.56 6.38
C LEU A 78 -6.08 -0.46 5.90
N ASN A 79 -5.72 -1.72 5.70
CA ASN A 79 -6.68 -2.76 5.34
C ASN A 79 -7.68 -3.05 6.47
N LYS A 80 -7.26 -3.03 7.74
CA LYS A 80 -8.18 -3.17 8.89
C LYS A 80 -9.23 -2.06 8.90
N LEU A 81 -8.82 -0.82 8.62
CA LEU A 81 -9.76 0.29 8.44
C LEU A 81 -10.74 0.00 7.30
N MET A 82 -10.26 -0.45 6.14
CA MET A 82 -11.12 -0.76 4.99
C MET A 82 -12.13 -1.88 5.26
N LEU A 83 -11.75 -2.90 6.04
CA LEU A 83 -12.66 -3.99 6.41
C LEU A 83 -13.88 -3.51 7.21
N SER A 84 -13.76 -2.41 7.96
CA SER A 84 -14.89 -1.82 8.70
C SER A 84 -16.00 -1.26 7.81
N LEU A 85 -15.73 -1.05 6.51
CA LEU A 85 -16.74 -0.64 5.52
C LEU A 85 -17.66 -1.79 5.09
N ASN A 86 -17.28 -3.04 5.37
CA ASN A 86 -18.02 -4.23 4.93
C ASN A 86 -18.39 -4.21 3.43
N ASP A 87 -17.47 -3.74 2.59
CA ASP A 87 -17.67 -3.56 1.15
C ASP A 87 -16.64 -4.38 0.36
N ARG A 88 -17.12 -5.40 -0.35
CA ARG A 88 -16.27 -6.32 -1.14
C ARG A 88 -15.75 -5.71 -2.44
N HIS A 89 -16.23 -4.52 -2.82
CA HIS A 89 -15.79 -3.81 -4.02
C HIS A 89 -14.73 -2.75 -3.71
N CYS A 90 -14.47 -2.47 -2.42
CA CYS A 90 -13.50 -1.48 -1.99
C CYS A 90 -12.21 -2.17 -1.55
N ASN A 91 -11.22 -2.17 -2.44
CA ASN A 91 -9.93 -2.83 -2.22
C ASN A 91 -8.81 -1.79 -2.12
N LEU A 92 -7.82 -2.06 -1.26
CA LEU A 92 -6.60 -1.27 -1.11
C LEU A 92 -5.42 -2.07 -1.66
N TYR A 93 -4.61 -1.44 -2.51
CA TYR A 93 -3.43 -2.05 -3.13
C TYR A 93 -2.19 -1.19 -2.87
N GLY A 94 -1.04 -1.85 -2.78
CA GLY A 94 0.25 -1.17 -2.87
C GLY A 94 0.54 -0.71 -4.31
N ILE A 95 1.38 0.31 -4.44
CA ILE A 95 1.79 0.85 -5.76
C ILE A 95 2.69 -0.14 -6.50
N ASN A 96 3.48 -0.92 -5.76
CA ASN A 96 4.39 -1.88 -6.35
C ASN A 96 3.71 -3.23 -6.55
N THR A 97 3.62 -3.67 -7.80
CA THR A 97 2.97 -4.93 -8.20
C THR A 97 3.84 -6.17 -7.98
N GLY A 98 5.09 -5.99 -7.53
CA GLY A 98 6.04 -7.08 -7.31
C GLY A 98 6.54 -7.68 -8.63
N LEU A 99 6.86 -8.98 -8.61
CA LEU A 99 7.39 -9.69 -9.77
C LEU A 99 6.27 -10.07 -10.75
N ASP A 100 6.43 -9.73 -12.03
CA ASP A 100 5.49 -10.10 -13.09
C ASP A 100 5.58 -11.60 -13.47
N GLU A 101 4.57 -12.11 -14.19
CA GLU A 101 4.46 -13.54 -14.53
C GLU A 101 5.56 -14.06 -15.47
N GLU A 102 6.16 -13.19 -16.29
CA GLU A 102 7.27 -13.57 -17.16
C GLU A 102 8.55 -13.67 -16.33
N SER A 103 8.84 -12.64 -15.52
CA SER A 103 9.99 -12.60 -14.63
C SER A 103 9.96 -13.66 -13.54
N LYS A 104 8.78 -14.16 -13.13
CA LYS A 104 8.65 -15.33 -12.24
C LYS A 104 9.19 -16.62 -12.83
N LYS A 105 9.16 -16.78 -14.16
CA LYS A 105 9.66 -17.98 -14.86
C LYS A 105 11.16 -17.94 -15.09
N ASP A 106 11.75 -16.75 -14.99
CA ASP A 106 13.20 -16.54 -15.07
C ASP A 106 13.82 -16.73 -13.68
N LEU A 107 14.68 -17.75 -13.56
CA LEU A 107 15.33 -18.10 -12.30
C LEU A 107 16.18 -16.95 -11.75
N ALA A 108 16.95 -16.26 -12.61
CA ALA A 108 17.85 -15.21 -12.17
C ALA A 108 17.08 -13.98 -11.66
N LYS A 109 16.01 -13.59 -12.38
CA LYS A 109 15.12 -12.50 -11.93
C LYS A 109 14.38 -12.87 -10.65
N PHE A 110 13.93 -14.12 -10.53
CA PHE A 110 13.26 -14.59 -9.32
C PHE A 110 14.18 -14.57 -8.10
N GLU A 111 15.42 -15.08 -8.22
CA GLU A 111 16.39 -15.02 -7.12
C GLU A 111 16.75 -13.58 -6.75
N THR A 112 16.85 -12.68 -7.73
CA THR A 112 17.06 -11.24 -7.47
C THR A 112 15.87 -10.63 -6.73
N PHE A 113 14.64 -10.99 -7.10
CA PHE A 113 13.44 -10.52 -6.41
C PHE A 113 13.39 -11.00 -4.95
N LYS A 114 13.89 -12.19 -4.65
CA LYS A 114 13.93 -12.72 -3.27
C LYS A 114 14.80 -11.89 -2.32
N THR A 115 15.72 -11.07 -2.83
CA THR A 115 16.53 -10.18 -2.00
C THR A 115 15.95 -8.77 -1.91
N SER A 116 14.88 -8.48 -2.65
CA SER A 116 14.24 -7.15 -2.64
C SER A 116 13.49 -6.87 -1.34
N GLU A 117 13.38 -5.58 -0.99
CA GLU A 117 12.60 -5.12 0.17
C GLU A 117 11.13 -5.58 0.10
N LEU A 118 10.52 -5.55 -1.08
CA LEU A 118 9.15 -6.03 -1.29
C LEU A 118 8.96 -7.49 -0.91
N PHE A 119 9.97 -8.33 -1.11
CA PHE A 119 9.88 -9.73 -0.75
C PHE A 119 10.14 -9.94 0.75
N THR A 120 11.03 -9.16 1.35
CA THR A 120 11.48 -9.32 2.73
C THR A 120 10.60 -8.60 3.76
N VAL A 121 9.77 -7.64 3.34
CA VAL A 121 8.89 -6.84 4.23
C VAL A 121 7.79 -7.68 4.92
N TYR A 122 7.39 -8.80 4.33
CA TYR A 122 6.32 -9.65 4.86
C TYR A 122 6.84 -10.62 5.94
N PRO A 123 6.10 -10.79 7.05
CA PRO A 123 6.49 -11.71 8.12
C PRO A 123 6.54 -13.16 7.60
N ARG A 124 7.62 -13.86 7.93
CA ARG A 124 7.86 -15.25 7.51
C ARG A 124 7.96 -16.16 8.72
N PRO A 125 7.01 -17.07 8.93
CA PRO A 125 7.12 -18.04 10.00
C PRO A 125 8.23 -19.04 9.69
N LYS A 126 9.04 -19.38 10.69
CA LYS A 126 10.01 -20.48 10.61
C LYS A 126 9.30 -21.82 10.89
N ILE A 127 8.44 -22.25 9.97
CA ILE A 127 7.60 -23.44 10.11
C ILE A 127 7.77 -24.35 8.88
N ASN A 128 7.81 -25.66 9.09
CA ASN A 128 7.77 -26.64 8.00
C ASN A 128 6.38 -26.65 7.36
N LEU A 129 6.30 -26.34 6.06
CA LEU A 129 5.02 -26.18 5.36
C LEU A 129 4.24 -27.50 5.23
N ASP A 130 4.92 -28.64 5.06
CA ASP A 130 4.28 -29.95 4.92
C ASP A 130 3.64 -30.40 6.23
N SER A 131 4.37 -30.22 7.34
CA SER A 131 3.84 -30.47 8.69
C SER A 131 2.64 -29.56 8.98
N LEU A 132 2.76 -28.26 8.68
CA LEU A 132 1.67 -27.30 8.87
C LEU A 132 0.43 -27.69 8.06
N ARG A 133 0.62 -28.03 6.79
CA ARG A 133 -0.47 -28.46 5.91
C ARG A 133 -1.18 -29.70 6.44
N THR A 134 -0.43 -30.65 6.98
CA THR A 134 -0.99 -31.87 7.56
C THR A 134 -1.88 -31.55 8.77
N THR A 135 -1.42 -30.70 9.67
CA THR A 135 -2.20 -30.23 10.84
C THR A 135 -3.44 -29.46 10.42
N LEU A 136 -3.33 -28.55 9.44
CA LEU A 136 -4.45 -27.70 9.03
C LEU A 136 -5.55 -28.47 8.28
N LYS A 137 -5.22 -29.54 7.55
CA LYS A 137 -6.22 -30.41 6.88
C LYS A 137 -7.16 -31.11 7.85
N GLN A 138 -6.73 -31.32 9.09
CA GLN A 138 -7.53 -31.99 10.12
C GLN A 138 -8.52 -31.04 10.81
N LYS A 139 -8.41 -29.73 10.55
CA LYS A 139 -9.29 -28.73 11.16
C LYS A 139 -10.67 -28.72 10.48
N PRO A 140 -11.77 -28.55 11.23
CA PRO A 140 -13.11 -28.40 10.64
C PRO A 140 -13.21 -27.17 9.74
N ILE A 141 -14.05 -27.22 8.69
CA ILE A 141 -14.28 -26.09 7.78
C ILE A 141 -14.83 -24.83 8.50
N THR A 142 -15.49 -25.02 9.64
CA THR A 142 -16.06 -23.95 10.48
C THR A 142 -15.05 -23.36 11.48
N SER A 143 -13.86 -23.96 11.61
CA SER A 143 -12.77 -23.40 12.41
C SER A 143 -12.23 -22.12 11.76
N ILE A 144 -11.53 -21.29 12.52
CA ILE A 144 -10.72 -20.18 11.99
C ILE A 144 -9.41 -20.70 11.40
N GLU A 145 -8.81 -21.70 12.06
CA GLU A 145 -7.64 -22.40 11.52
C GLU A 145 -8.08 -23.48 10.55
N GLY A 146 -7.39 -23.62 9.43
CA GLY A 146 -7.70 -24.64 8.42
C GLY A 146 -7.11 -24.32 7.06
N ILE A 147 -7.51 -25.11 6.06
CA ILE A 147 -7.20 -24.85 4.65
C ILE A 147 -8.47 -24.45 3.91
N TYR A 148 -8.45 -23.28 3.31
CA TYR A 148 -9.54 -22.72 2.52
C TYR A 148 -9.14 -22.61 1.06
N TYR A 149 -10.13 -22.76 0.19
CA TYR A 149 -9.92 -22.78 -1.25
C TYR A 149 -10.86 -21.80 -1.93
N ARG A 150 -10.30 -20.98 -2.81
CA ARG A 150 -11.05 -20.32 -3.88
C ARG A 150 -10.65 -21.01 -5.18
N LYS A 151 -11.51 -21.91 -5.68
CA LYS A 151 -11.23 -22.77 -6.83
C LYS A 151 -10.72 -21.94 -8.03
N GLY A 152 -9.59 -22.35 -8.60
CA GLY A 152 -8.96 -21.66 -9.74
C GLY A 152 -8.28 -20.33 -9.38
N TYR A 153 -8.23 -19.93 -8.11
CA TYR A 153 -7.63 -18.67 -7.69
C TYR A 153 -6.53 -18.88 -6.65
N MET A 154 -6.85 -19.40 -5.46
CA MET A 154 -5.84 -19.57 -4.41
C MET A 154 -6.23 -20.61 -3.35
N THR A 155 -5.20 -21.11 -2.64
CA THR A 155 -5.32 -21.90 -1.41
C THR A 155 -4.77 -21.08 -0.25
N LEU A 156 -5.52 -20.97 0.84
CA LEU A 156 -5.15 -20.22 2.03
C LEU A 156 -5.05 -21.17 3.23
N GLY A 157 -3.88 -21.20 3.88
CA GLY A 157 -3.70 -21.86 5.16
C GLY A 157 -3.76 -20.83 6.28
N VAL A 158 -4.70 -20.97 7.20
CA VAL A 158 -4.82 -20.10 8.38
C VAL A 158 -4.40 -20.88 9.61
N TYR A 159 -3.47 -20.33 10.37
CA TYR A 159 -2.95 -20.91 11.61
C TYR A 159 -2.75 -19.78 12.62
N LYS A 160 -2.80 -20.11 13.91
CA LYS A 160 -2.46 -19.16 14.97
C LYS A 160 -0.95 -19.17 15.21
N THR A 161 -0.38 -17.98 15.33
CA THR A 161 0.95 -17.80 15.91
C THR A 161 0.81 -17.81 17.43
N ALA A 162 1.72 -18.50 18.13
CA ALA A 162 1.79 -18.50 19.59
C ALA A 162 2.16 -17.12 20.14
#